data_AF-A0A5P0ZJN7-F1
#
_entry.id   AF-A0A5P0ZJN7-F1
#
_cell.length_a   1.000
_cell.length_b   1.000
_cell.length_c   1.000
_cell.angle_alpha   90.00
_cell.angle_beta   90.00
_cell.angle_gamma   90.00
#
_symmetry.space_group_name_H-M   'P 1'
#
loop_
_entity.id
_entity.type
_entity.pdbx_description
1 polymer ?
#
loop_
_entity_poly.entity_id
_entity_poly.type
_entity_poly.pdbx_seq_one_letter_code
_entity_poly.pdbx_strand_id
1 'polypeptide(L)' 'MNFKIWWVLTIFYIVLFSSIATWLLVRPISGVTAAEVYQFRAFSLAIMGFFLTIASVSQVLIAFGLRDKARKKSAE' A
#
# COMPACT_ATOMS: atom_id res chain seq x y z
N MET A 1 -11.17 -6.97 16.55
CA MET A 1 -9.97 -6.23 16.09
C MET A 1 -10.36 -4.76 16.00
N ASN A 2 -9.73 -3.87 16.77
CA ASN A 2 -10.16 -2.47 16.85
C ASN A 2 -10.02 -1.79 15.48
N PHE A 3 -11.14 -1.30 14.92
CA PHE A 3 -11.20 -0.58 13.63
C PHE A 3 -10.18 0.57 13.56
N LYS A 4 -9.85 1.18 14.72
CA LYS A 4 -8.82 2.22 14.86
C LYS A 4 -7.40 1.73 14.54
N ILE A 5 -6.97 0.58 15.09
CA ILE A 5 -5.64 -0.02 14.80
C ILE A 5 -5.51 -0.33 13.30
N TRP A 6 -6.63 -0.66 12.69
CA TRP A 6 -6.71 -1.02 11.28
C TRP A 6 -6.44 0.16 10.35
N TRP A 7 -7.09 1.30 10.59
CA TRP A 7 -6.82 2.54 9.85
C TRP A 7 -5.41 3.09 10.10
N VAL A 8 -4.90 2.96 11.33
CA VAL A 8 -3.52 3.36 11.66
C VAL A 8 -2.52 2.55 10.84
N LEU A 9 -2.75 1.25 10.67
CA LEU A 9 -1.88 0.40 9.84
C LEU A 9 -1.92 0.82 8.37
N THR A 10 -3.09 1.11 7.81
CA THR A 10 -3.22 1.62 6.44
C THR A 10 -2.49 2.95 6.24
N ILE A 11 -2.70 3.91 7.15
CA ILE A 11 -2.01 5.22 7.11
C ILE A 11 -0.49 5.03 7.19
N PHE A 12 -0.02 4.13 8.06
CA PHE A 12 1.40 3.78 8.17
C PHE A 12 1.97 3.28 6.84
N TYR A 13 1.28 2.36 6.14
CA TYR A 13 1.71 1.88 4.83
C TYR A 13 1.71 2.97 3.76
N ILE A 14 0.72 3.88 3.77
CA ILE A 14 0.68 5.02 2.84
C ILE A 14 1.88 5.94 3.06
N VAL A 15 2.18 6.31 4.31
CA VAL A 15 3.32 7.18 4.65
C VAL A 15 4.64 6.52 4.27
N LEU A 16 4.80 5.24 4.56
CA LEU A 16 5.99 4.46 4.21
C LEU A 16 6.18 4.42 2.68
N PHE A 17 5.10 4.19 1.93
CA PHE A 17 5.12 4.20 0.48
C PHE A 17 5.49 5.57 -0.09
N SER A 18 4.85 6.65 0.36
CA SER A 18 5.15 8.01 -0.08
C SER A 18 6.60 8.41 0.21
N SER A 19 7.15 7.98 1.35
CA SER A 19 8.54 8.25 1.74
C SER A 19 9.53 7.55 0.81
N ILE A 20 9.30 6.26 0.51
CA ILE A 20 10.16 5.47 -0.38
C ILE A 20 10.03 5.97 -1.83
N ALA A 21 8.81 6.28 -2.29
CA ALA A 21 8.58 6.83 -3.61
C ALA A 21 9.31 8.17 -3.81
N THR A 22 9.22 9.07 -2.83
CA THR A 22 9.94 10.36 -2.85
C THR A 22 11.45 10.14 -2.88
N TRP A 23 11.97 9.25 -2.03
CA TRP A 23 13.39 8.91 -2.02
C TRP A 23 13.86 8.37 -3.38
N LEU A 24 13.08 7.49 -4.01
CA LEU A 24 13.40 6.90 -5.31
C LEU A 24 13.45 7.95 -6.44
N LEU A 25 12.56 8.95 -6.38
CA LEU A 25 12.50 10.04 -7.36
C LEU A 25 13.61 11.07 -7.17
N VAL A 26 14.00 11.34 -5.92
CA VAL A 26 15.03 12.34 -5.59
C VAL A 26 16.44 11.75 -5.70
N ARG A 27 16.62 10.45 -5.47
CA ARG A 27 17.94 9.83 -5.51
C ARG A 27 18.59 9.95 -6.89
N PRO A 28 19.78 10.56 -6.99
CA PRO A 28 20.54 10.58 -8.23
C PRO A 28 21.04 9.16 -8.53
N ILE A 29 20.82 8.71 -9.77
CA ILE A 29 21.36 7.45 -10.28
C ILE A 29 22.45 7.81 -11.27
N SER A 30 23.71 7.59 -10.87
CA SER A 30 24.90 7.83 -11.69
C SER A 30 25.26 6.60 -12.51
N GLY A 31 25.76 6.80 -13.74
CA GLY A 31 26.26 5.73 -14.60
C GLY A 31 25.22 5.07 -15.52
N VAL A 32 24.04 5.67 -15.70
CA VAL A 32 22.91 5.10 -16.45
C VAL A 32 22.25 6.21 -17.29
N THR A 33 21.70 5.91 -18.47
CA THR A 33 21.03 6.92 -19.30
C THR A 33 19.73 7.42 -18.68
N ALA A 34 19.30 8.64 -19.02
CA ALA A 34 18.07 9.23 -18.45
C ALA A 34 16.81 8.37 -18.69
N ALA A 35 16.76 7.65 -19.81
CA ALA A 35 15.65 6.75 -20.15
C ALA A 35 15.62 5.52 -19.22
N GLU A 36 16.76 4.91 -18.95
CA GLU A 36 16.88 3.77 -18.02
C GLU A 36 16.56 4.19 -16.59
N VAL A 37 16.99 5.37 -16.14
CA VAL A 37 16.63 5.92 -14.83
C VAL A 37 15.11 6.07 -14.69
N TYR A 38 14.45 6.56 -15.75
CA TYR A 38 12.98 6.68 -15.77
C TYR A 38 12.30 5.31 -15.73
N GLN A 39 12.78 4.34 -16.52
CA GLN A 39 12.24 2.98 -16.54
C GLN A 39 12.39 2.28 -15.18
N PHE A 40 13.56 2.36 -14.55
CA PHE A 40 13.79 1.81 -13.21
C PHE A 40 12.88 2.44 -12.18
N ARG A 41 12.74 3.78 -12.19
CA ARG A 41 11.84 4.49 -11.27
C ARG A 41 10.40 4.07 -11.46
N ALA A 42 9.90 4.08 -12.69
CA ALA A 42 8.54 3.71 -13.02
C ALA A 42 8.24 2.24 -12.64
N PHE A 43 9.17 1.33 -12.91
CA PHE A 43 9.04 -0.09 -12.56
C PHE A 43 8.99 -0.31 -11.05
N SER A 44 9.89 0.31 -10.29
CA SER A 44 9.89 0.23 -8.83
C SER A 44 8.62 0.84 -8.21
N LEU A 45 8.16 2.01 -8.72
CA LEU A 45 6.89 2.60 -8.30
C LEU A 45 5.69 1.69 -8.61
N ALA A 46 5.67 1.05 -9.79
CA ALA A 46 4.61 0.12 -10.17
C ALA A 46 4.56 -1.11 -9.26
N ILE A 47 5.72 -1.73 -8.97
CA ILE A 47 5.79 -2.88 -8.04
C ILE A 47 5.30 -2.47 -6.65
N MET A 48 5.80 -1.37 -6.11
CA MET A 48 5.38 -0.92 -4.78
C MET A 48 3.89 -0.57 -4.74
N GLY A 49 3.35 0.08 -5.80
CA GLY A 49 1.94 0.41 -5.91
C GLY A 49 1.06 -0.83 -6.01
N PHE A 50 1.52 -1.87 -6.69
CA PHE A 50 0.84 -3.17 -6.75
C PHE A 50 0.72 -3.82 -5.37
N PHE A 51 1.82 -3.87 -4.60
CA PHE A 51 1.79 -4.41 -3.23
C PHE A 51 0.90 -3.59 -2.30
N LEU A 52 0.91 -2.26 -2.43
CA LEU A 52 0.01 -1.38 -1.66
C LEU A 52 -1.47 -1.66 -1.99
N THR A 53 -1.77 -1.87 -3.27
CA THR A 53 -3.13 -2.18 -3.73
C THR A 53 -3.59 -3.53 -3.21
N ILE A 54 -2.75 -4.58 -3.29
CA ILE A 54 -3.07 -5.89 -2.70
C ILE A 54 -3.31 -5.76 -1.20
N ALA A 55 -2.40 -5.11 -0.48
CA ALA A 55 -2.53 -4.92 0.97
C ALA A 55 -3.85 -4.22 1.31
N SER A 56 -4.19 -3.16 0.58
CA SER A 56 -5.43 -2.40 0.77
C SER A 56 -6.69 -3.20 0.42
N VAL A 57 -6.67 -3.99 -0.66
CA VAL A 57 -7.80 -4.84 -1.08
C VAL A 57 -8.01 -5.99 -0.10
N SER A 58 -6.95 -6.72 0.27
CA SER A 58 -7.00 -7.77 1.29
C SER A 58 -7.53 -7.23 2.61
N GLN A 59 -7.11 -6.01 2.98
CA GLN A 59 -7.67 -5.29 4.09
C GLN A 59 -9.20 -5.10 3.90
N VAL A 60 -9.67 -4.42 2.85
CA VAL A 60 -11.11 -4.17 2.64
C VAL A 60 -11.95 -5.44 2.67
N LEU A 61 -11.46 -6.54 2.07
CA LEU A 61 -12.13 -7.83 2.06
C LEU A 61 -12.27 -8.43 3.47
N ILE A 62 -11.24 -8.36 4.30
CA ILE A 62 -11.31 -8.80 5.70
C ILE A 62 -12.32 -7.94 6.48
N ALA A 63 -12.34 -6.62 6.25
CA ALA A 63 -13.29 -5.73 6.91
C ALA A 63 -14.75 -6.04 6.52
N PHE A 64 -15.01 -6.35 5.25
CA PHE A 64 -16.33 -6.78 4.77
C PHE A 64 -16.74 -8.14 5.35
N GLY A 65 -15.83 -9.13 5.33
CA GLY A 65 -16.11 -10.47 5.87
C GLY A 65 -16.36 -10.48 7.38
N LEU A 66 -15.66 -9.63 8.14
CA LEU A 66 -15.88 -9.47 9.58
C LEU A 66 -17.20 -8.76 9.89
N ARG A 67 -17.62 -7.80 9.06
CA ARG A 67 -18.93 -7.14 9.19
C ARG A 67 -20.09 -8.12 8.98
N ASP A 68 -19.98 -9.01 7.99
CA ASP A 68 -21.02 -10.01 7.72
C ASP A 68 -21.19 -11.01 8.87
N LYS A 69 -20.07 -11.49 9.43
CA LYS A 69 -20.08 -12.35 10.63
C LYS A 69 -20.64 -11.64 11.86
N ALA A 70 -20.31 -10.37 12.08
CA ALA A 70 -20.84 -9.60 13.20
C ALA A 70 -22.36 -9.39 13.09
N ARG A 71 -22.89 -9.22 11.87
CA ARG A 71 -24.33 -9.05 11.62
C ARG A 71 -25.12 -10.34 11.90
N LYS A 72 -24.60 -11.50 11.48
CA LYS A 72 -25.22 -12.80 11.76
C LYS A 72 -25.29 -13.13 13.25
N LYS A 73 -24.22 -12.84 13.99
CA LYS A 73 -24.14 -13.13 15.44
C LYS A 73 -25.08 -12.26 16.29
N SER A 74 -25.57 -11.13 15.78
CA SER A 74 -26.51 -10.26 16.50
C SER A 74 -27.98 -10.59 16.22
N ALA A 75 -28.24 -11.54 15.33
CA ALA A 75 -29.59 -12.01 14.95
C ALA A 75 -29.95 -13.36 15.59
N GLU A 76 -29.03 -13.96 16.34
CA GLU A 76 -29.23 -15.08 17.28
C GLU A 76 -29.34 -14.55 18.70
#